data_AF-A0A412QMU5-F1
#
_entry.id   AF-A0A412QMU5-F1
#
_cell.length_a   1.000
_cell.length_b   1.000
_cell.length_c   1.000
_cell.angle_alpha   90.00
_cell.angle_beta   90.00
_cell.angle_gamma   90.00
#
_symmetry.space_group_name_H-M   'P 1'
#
loop_
_entity.id
_entity.type
_entity.pdbx_description
1 polymer ?
#
loop_
_entity_poly.entity_id
_entity_poly.type
_entity_poly.pdbx_seq_one_letter_code
_entity_poly.pdbx_strand_id
1 'polypeptide(L)'
;MKRWRDEPTEENFWGVVLAYTGVKFKTYSGLPFSYEIKKGRNGEYTKELWIDRRENSKSLAWSSVLLALKNIKEEVVERPKALGDIRGVTYIYGMFYRFGLIDVPDEVKEKMGHPKNRKKQVAMYRSVR
;
A
#
# COMPACT_ATOMS: atom_id res chain seq x y z
N MET A 1 4.03 3.82 12.73
CA MET A 1 2.97 4.82 12.48
C MET A 1 3.08 6.08 13.34
N LYS A 2 3.32 6.00 14.66
CA LYS A 2 3.43 7.21 15.52
C LYS A 2 4.52 8.19 15.03
N ARG A 3 5.76 7.73 14.87
CA ARG A 3 6.89 8.55 14.40
C ARG A 3 6.67 9.25 13.05
N TRP A 4 6.05 8.60 12.07
CA TRP A 4 5.73 9.24 10.78
C TRP A 4 4.69 10.35 10.93
N ARG A 5 3.68 10.16 11.78
CA ARG A 5 2.64 11.17 12.03
C ARG A 5 3.19 12.38 12.78
N ASP A 6 4.11 12.14 13.70
CA ASP A 6 4.73 13.20 14.51
C ASP A 6 5.81 13.94 13.69
N GLU A 7 6.56 13.23 12.85
CA GLU A 7 7.68 13.75 12.05
C GLU A 7 7.67 13.15 10.62
N PRO A 8 7.03 13.82 9.64
CA PRO A 8 6.84 13.28 8.30
C PRO A 8 8.10 13.46 7.41
N THR A 9 9.23 12.87 7.82
CA THR A 9 10.48 12.85 7.04
C THR A 9 10.55 11.66 6.09
N GLU A 10 11.34 11.76 5.02
CA GLU A 10 11.58 10.65 4.09
C GLU A 10 12.14 9.41 4.81
N GLU A 11 13.02 9.60 5.80
CA GLU A 11 13.60 8.52 6.59
C GLU A 11 12.55 7.82 7.45
N ASN A 12 11.67 8.58 8.11
CA ASN A 12 10.57 8.00 8.88
C ASN A 12 9.58 7.26 7.96
N PHE A 13 9.35 7.78 6.75
CA PHE A 13 8.51 7.09 5.77
C PHE A 13 9.15 5.80 5.26
N TRP A 14 10.46 5.82 5.01
CA TRP A 14 11.23 4.63 4.69
C TRP A 14 11.10 3.56 5.78
N GLY A 15 11.14 3.97 7.06
CA GLY A 15 10.88 3.08 8.20
C GLY A 15 9.47 2.46 8.19
N VAL A 16 8.44 3.22 7.75
CA VAL A 16 7.09 2.66 7.57
C VAL A 16 7.09 1.61 6.47
N VAL A 17 7.69 1.89 5.31
CA VAL A 17 7.75 0.94 4.20
C VAL A 17 8.52 -0.33 4.61
N LEU A 18 9.63 -0.21 5.32
CA LEU A 18 10.36 -1.37 5.85
C LEU A 18 9.52 -2.20 6.83
N ALA A 19 8.73 -1.57 7.69
CA ALA A 19 7.90 -2.27 8.68
C ALA A 19 6.75 -3.09 8.06
N TYR A 20 6.45 -2.86 6.79
CA TYR A 20 5.36 -3.51 6.06
C TYR A 20 5.84 -4.53 5.02
N THR A 21 7.14 -4.87 4.99
CA THR A 21 7.64 -5.96 4.15
C THR A 21 6.95 -7.28 4.49
N GLY A 22 6.68 -8.11 3.49
CA GLY A 22 5.96 -9.38 3.64
C GLY A 22 4.46 -9.26 3.97
N VAL A 23 3.94 -8.06 4.28
CA VAL A 23 2.52 -7.85 4.53
C VAL A 23 1.72 -7.99 3.22
N LYS A 24 0.54 -8.59 3.31
CA LYS A 24 -0.39 -8.71 2.18
C LYS A 24 -1.20 -7.43 1.98
N PHE A 25 -1.15 -6.91 0.77
CA PHE A 25 -1.92 -5.78 0.26
C PHE A 25 -2.87 -6.24 -0.83
N LYS A 26 -3.73 -5.33 -1.28
CA LYS A 26 -4.56 -5.50 -2.48
C LYS A 26 -4.48 -4.25 -3.36
N THR A 27 -4.42 -4.45 -4.67
CA THR A 27 -4.47 -3.36 -5.65
C THR A 27 -5.89 -2.78 -5.74
N TYR A 28 -6.04 -1.71 -6.54
CA TYR A 28 -7.36 -1.14 -6.88
C TYR A 28 -8.38 -2.17 -7.39
N SER A 29 -7.94 -3.19 -8.13
CA SER A 29 -8.80 -4.27 -8.63
C SER A 29 -9.02 -5.41 -7.62
N GLY A 30 -8.45 -5.32 -6.42
CA GLY A 30 -8.51 -6.37 -5.40
C GLY A 30 -7.45 -7.47 -5.55
N LEU A 31 -6.52 -7.34 -6.49
CA LEU A 31 -5.45 -8.33 -6.69
C LEU A 31 -4.51 -8.34 -5.47
N PRO A 32 -4.31 -9.48 -4.78
CA PRO A 32 -3.39 -9.56 -3.67
C PRO A 32 -1.94 -9.46 -4.14
N PHE A 33 -1.12 -8.76 -3.37
CA PHE A 33 0.34 -8.70 -3.54
C PHE A 33 1.02 -8.50 -2.20
N SER A 34 2.31 -8.79 -2.14
CA SER A 34 3.21 -8.36 -1.06
C SER A 34 4.46 -7.76 -1.69
N TYR A 35 5.36 -7.23 -0.87
CA TYR A 35 6.67 -6.85 -1.36
C TYR A 35 7.75 -7.17 -0.34
N GLU A 36 8.95 -7.36 -0.87
CA GLU A 36 10.18 -7.52 -0.11
C GLU A 36 11.18 -6.43 -0.46
N ILE A 37 12.02 -6.06 0.50
CA ILE A 37 13.14 -5.15 0.29
C ILE A 37 14.41 -5.93 0.60
N LYS A 38 15.27 -6.06 -0.42
CA LYS A 38 16.51 -6.82 -0.29
C LYS A 38 17.56 -5.98 0.43
N LYS A 39 18.53 -6.64 1.06
CA LYS A 39 19.75 -6.01 1.54
C LYS A 39 20.85 -6.15 0.50
N GLY A 40 21.61 -5.09 0.28
CA GLY A 40 22.82 -5.10 -0.52
C GLY A 40 23.95 -5.84 0.18
N ARG A 41 25.10 -5.96 -0.51
CA ARG A 41 26.31 -6.61 0.03
C ARG A 41 26.86 -5.92 1.28
N ASN A 42 26.55 -4.64 1.47
CA ASN A 42 26.92 -3.84 2.64
C ASN A 42 25.96 -4.00 3.83
N GLY A 43 24.90 -4.82 3.70
CA GLY A 43 23.90 -5.02 4.75
C GLY A 43 22.81 -3.94 4.81
N GLU A 44 22.88 -2.89 3.99
CA GLU A 44 21.86 -1.85 3.91
C GLU A 44 20.71 -2.27 2.99
N TYR A 45 19.51 -1.79 3.28
CA TYR A 45 18.34 -2.05 2.43
C TYR A 45 18.46 -1.33 1.09
N THR A 46 18.20 -2.05 0.00
CA THR A 46 18.11 -1.47 -1.33
C THR A 46 16.89 -0.55 -1.41
N LYS A 47 17.00 0.56 -2.14
CA LYS A 47 15.88 1.47 -2.42
C LYS A 47 14.96 0.94 -3.54
N GLU A 48 14.69 -0.36 -3.50
CA GLU A 48 13.85 -1.10 -4.45
C GLU A 48 12.94 -2.07 -3.71
N LEU A 49 11.67 -2.06 -4.09
CA LEU A 49 10.63 -2.95 -3.59
C LEU A 49 10.36 -4.03 -4.62
N TRP A 50 10.50 -5.29 -4.23
CA TRP A 50 10.25 -6.46 -5.05
C TRP A 50 8.82 -6.92 -4.83
N ILE A 51 7.92 -6.58 -5.74
CA ILE A 51 6.50 -6.91 -5.67
C ILE A 51 6.29 -8.37 -6.06
N ASP A 52 5.72 -9.17 -5.16
CA ASP A 52 5.30 -10.53 -5.41
C ASP A 52 3.79 -10.60 -5.73
N ARG A 53 3.46 -11.21 -6.87
CA ARG A 53 2.08 -11.29 -7.41
C ARG A 53 1.78 -12.58 -8.19
N ARG A 54 2.41 -13.72 -7.83
CA ARG A 54 2.21 -15.11 -8.35
C ARG A 54 3.37 -15.68 -9.19
N GLU A 55 3.68 -15.13 -10.36
CA GLU A 55 4.63 -15.77 -11.31
C GLU A 55 5.75 -14.87 -11.84
N ASN A 56 5.59 -13.54 -11.76
CA ASN A 56 6.61 -12.60 -12.17
C ASN A 56 6.71 -11.47 -11.15
N SER A 57 7.82 -11.48 -10.41
CA SER A 57 8.15 -10.38 -9.51
C SER A 57 8.42 -9.12 -10.32
N LYS A 58 7.88 -7.98 -9.88
CA LYS A 58 8.17 -6.67 -10.49
C LYS A 58 8.92 -5.81 -9.50
N SER A 59 9.96 -5.11 -9.95
CA SER A 59 10.59 -4.08 -9.13
C SER A 59 9.78 -2.78 -9.16
N LEU A 60 9.73 -2.11 -8.02
CA LEU A 60 9.17 -0.78 -7.81
C LEU A 60 10.24 0.08 -7.14
N ALA A 61 10.69 1.13 -7.81
CA ALA A 61 11.74 1.99 -7.28
C ALA A 61 11.21 2.86 -6.13
N TRP A 62 12.04 3.11 -5.13
CA TRP A 62 11.73 4.03 -4.03
C TRP A 62 11.36 5.43 -4.52
N SER A 63 12.05 5.91 -5.56
CA SER A 63 11.77 7.21 -6.19
C SER A 63 10.34 7.30 -6.74
N SER A 64 9.78 6.19 -7.25
CA SER A 64 8.38 6.13 -7.68
C SER A 64 7.40 6.27 -6.51
N VAL A 65 7.72 5.69 -5.36
CA VAL A 65 6.92 5.82 -4.13
C VAL A 65 6.95 7.26 -3.63
N LEU A 66 8.12 7.89 -3.59
CA LEU A 66 8.26 9.30 -3.20
C LEU A 66 7.52 10.25 -4.15
N LEU A 67 7.60 9.99 -5.46
CA LEU A 67 6.90 10.80 -6.44
C LEU A 67 5.37 10.71 -6.24
N ALA A 68 4.85 9.51 -6.00
CA ALA A 68 3.44 9.33 -5.68
C ALA A 68 3.05 10.01 -4.36
N LEU A 69 3.91 9.95 -3.33
CA LEU A 69 3.68 10.62 -2.05
C LEU A 69 3.52 12.14 -2.23
N LYS A 70 4.40 12.74 -3.03
CA LYS A 70 4.34 14.18 -3.36
C LYS A 70 3.10 14.57 -4.16
N ASN A 71 2.48 13.61 -4.87
CA ASN A 71 1.31 13.85 -5.71
C ASN A 71 -0.03 13.65 -4.97
N ILE A 72 -0.02 13.29 -3.68
CA ILE A 72 -1.25 13.25 -2.88
C ILE A 72 -1.75 14.69 -2.71
N LYS A 73 -2.89 15.00 -3.35
CA LYS A 73 -3.55 16.32 -3.29
C LYS A 73 -4.84 16.31 -2.49
N GLU A 74 -5.50 15.16 -2.42
CA GLU A 74 -6.82 14.97 -1.85
C GLU A 74 -6.78 13.82 -0.86
N GLU A 75 -7.64 13.87 0.17
CA GLU A 75 -7.73 12.80 1.16
C GLU A 75 -8.29 11.52 0.54
N VAL A 76 -9.33 11.62 -0.31
CA VAL A 76 -9.92 10.49 -1.03
C VAL A 76 -9.38 10.47 -2.45
N VAL A 77 -8.59 9.46 -2.80
CA VAL A 77 -8.00 9.35 -4.14
C VAL A 77 -8.82 8.36 -4.96
N GLU A 78 -9.52 8.82 -6.00
CA GLU A 78 -10.46 7.98 -6.77
C GLU A 78 -9.82 6.76 -7.43
N ARG A 79 -8.63 6.94 -8.01
CA ARG A 79 -7.97 5.92 -8.85
C ARG A 79 -6.45 6.03 -8.76
N PRO A 80 -5.68 4.94 -9.00
CA PRO A 80 -4.23 4.97 -8.92
C PRO A 80 -3.56 6.08 -9.75
N LYS A 81 -4.05 6.33 -10.97
CA LYS A 81 -3.49 7.37 -11.85
C LYS A 81 -3.61 8.81 -11.31
N ALA A 82 -4.45 9.06 -10.30
CA ALA A 82 -4.50 10.35 -9.64
C ALA A 82 -3.24 10.63 -8.80
N LEU A 83 -2.48 9.59 -8.41
CA LEU A 83 -1.15 9.72 -7.80
C LEU A 83 -0.03 10.00 -8.84
N GLY A 84 -0.39 10.09 -10.13
CA GLY A 84 0.52 10.33 -11.24
C GLY A 84 0.65 9.15 -12.21
N ASP A 85 1.20 9.44 -13.40
CA ASP A 85 1.52 8.43 -14.40
C ASP A 85 2.85 7.74 -14.06
N ILE A 86 2.79 6.85 -13.06
CA ILE A 86 3.96 6.21 -12.46
C ILE A 86 3.88 4.71 -12.72
N ARG A 87 5.00 4.12 -13.16
CA ARG A 87 5.09 2.66 -13.30
C ARG A 87 4.86 2.00 -11.95
N GLY A 88 3.89 1.08 -11.89
CA GLY A 88 3.55 0.37 -10.64
C GLY A 88 2.66 1.14 -9.68
N VAL A 89 2.08 2.28 -10.09
CA VAL A 89 1.21 3.11 -9.24
C VAL A 89 0.04 2.36 -8.61
N THR A 90 -0.45 1.28 -9.23
CA THR A 90 -1.51 0.44 -8.66
C THR A 90 -1.11 -0.25 -7.34
N TYR A 91 0.17 -0.59 -7.18
CA TYR A 91 0.69 -1.15 -5.94
C TYR A 91 0.89 -0.05 -4.89
N ILE A 92 1.45 1.09 -5.31
CA ILE A 92 1.61 2.25 -4.42
C ILE A 92 0.27 2.68 -3.85
N TYR A 93 -0.77 2.74 -4.68
CA TYR A 93 -2.13 3.09 -4.27
C TYR A 93 -2.65 2.16 -3.16
N GLY A 94 -2.50 0.84 -3.34
CA GLY A 94 -2.87 -0.14 -2.31
C GLY A 94 -2.04 -0.04 -1.02
N MET A 95 -0.74 0.27 -1.16
CA MET A 95 0.14 0.52 -0.02
C MET A 95 -0.28 1.78 0.76
N PHE A 96 -0.49 2.90 0.07
CA PHE A 96 -0.85 4.19 0.69
C PHE A 96 -2.19 4.12 1.42
N TYR A 97 -3.18 3.44 0.83
CA TYR A 97 -4.44 3.17 1.51
C TYR A 97 -4.20 2.38 2.80
N ARG A 98 -3.39 1.32 2.74
CA ARG A 98 -3.11 0.49 3.91
C ARG A 98 -2.25 1.19 4.96
N PHE A 99 -1.38 2.09 4.55
CA PHE A 99 -0.61 2.98 5.43
C PHE A 99 -1.50 4.07 6.05
N GLY A 100 -2.72 4.28 5.54
CA GLY A 100 -3.61 5.35 5.99
C GLY A 100 -3.15 6.74 5.54
N LEU A 101 -2.46 6.82 4.40
CA LEU A 101 -2.06 8.09 3.78
C LEU A 101 -3.14 8.69 2.87
N ILE A 102 -3.99 7.82 2.33
CA ILE A 102 -5.14 8.17 1.49
C ILE A 102 -6.33 7.33 1.95
N ASP A 103 -7.53 7.86 1.76
CA ASP A 103 -8.74 7.06 1.67
C ASP A 103 -9.07 6.78 0.20
N VAL A 104 -9.97 5.82 -0.04
CA VAL A 104 -10.36 5.37 -1.38
C VAL A 104 -11.89 5.30 -1.47
N PRO A 105 -12.50 5.34 -2.67
CA PRO A 105 -13.95 5.18 -2.79
C PRO A 105 -14.45 3.86 -2.19
N ASP A 106 -15.67 3.84 -1.67
CA ASP A 106 -16.19 2.68 -0.94
C ASP A 106 -16.25 1.39 -1.79
N GLU A 107 -16.56 1.53 -3.08
CA GLU A 107 -16.51 0.44 -4.06
C GLU A 107 -15.11 -0.18 -4.21
N VAL A 108 -14.07 0.61 -3.96
CA VAL A 108 -12.66 0.16 -3.97
C VAL A 108 -12.32 -0.48 -2.63
N LYS A 109 -12.81 0.06 -1.51
CA LYS A 109 -12.63 -0.53 -0.17
C LYS A 109 -13.12 -1.98 -0.15
N GLU A 110 -14.28 -2.25 -0.76
CA GLU A 110 -14.82 -3.61 -0.89
C GLU A 110 -13.89 -4.55 -1.66
N LYS A 111 -13.38 -4.13 -2.82
CA LYS A 111 -12.39 -4.89 -3.62
C LYS A 111 -11.11 -5.13 -2.83
N MET A 112 -10.68 -4.15 -2.05
CA MET A 112 -9.50 -4.21 -1.18
C MET A 112 -9.75 -4.98 0.14
N GLY A 113 -10.91 -5.60 0.33
CA GLY A 113 -11.20 -6.43 1.50
C GLY A 113 -11.57 -5.66 2.78
N HIS A 114 -12.01 -4.41 2.63
CA HIS A 114 -12.53 -3.55 3.68
C HIS A 114 -14.00 -3.19 3.41
N PRO A 115 -14.94 -4.14 3.57
CA PRO A 115 -16.35 -3.87 3.29
C PRO A 115 -16.95 -2.84 4.25
N LYS A 116 -17.80 -1.95 3.70
CA LYS A 116 -18.55 -0.88 4.40
C LYS A 116 -19.22 -1.33 5.70
N ASN A 117 -19.70 -2.58 5.73
CA ASN A 117 -20.50 -3.14 6.83
C ASN A 117 -19.83 -4.35 7.50
N ARG A 118 -18.57 -4.20 7.96
CA ARG A 118 -17.87 -5.26 8.73
C ARG A 118 -18.69 -5.80 9.91
N LYS A 119 -19.53 -4.96 10.54
CA LYS A 119 -20.43 -5.35 11.64
C LYS A 119 -21.53 -6.36 11.22
N LYS A 120 -22.17 -6.21 10.05
CA LYS A 120 -23.20 -7.15 9.56
C LYS A 120 -22.61 -8.50 9.17
N GLN A 121 -21.42 -8.52 8.57
CA GLN A 121 -20.79 -9.75 8.10
C GLN A 121 -20.31 -10.65 9.27
N VAL A 122 -19.77 -10.05 10.34
CA VAL A 122 -19.39 -10.80 11.55
C VAL A 122 -20.62 -11.34 12.29
N ALA A 123 -21.73 -10.58 12.31
CA ALA A 123 -23.00 -11.05 12.86
C ALA A 123 -23.57 -12.25 12.07
N MET A 124 -23.52 -12.21 10.74
CA MET A 124 -23.96 -13.31 9.87
C MET A 124 -23.13 -14.58 10.06
N TYR A 125 -21.79 -14.49 10.14
CA TYR A 125 -20.96 -15.69 10.38
C TYR A 125 -21.13 -16.28 11.79
N ARG A 126 -21.54 -15.47 12.77
CA ARG A 126 -21.84 -15.92 14.13
C ARG A 126 -23.23 -16.57 14.27
N SER A 127 -24.16 -16.31 13.36
CA SER A 127 -25.50 -16.92 13.38
C SER A 127 -25.58 -18.26 12.63
N VAL A 128 -24.49 -18.70 12.01
CA VAL A 128 -24.39 -19.97 11.26
C VAL A 128 -23.57 -21.01 12.04
N ARG A 129 -23.34 -20.78 13.34
CA ARG A 129 -22.70 -21.72 14.28
C ARG A 129 -23.62 -22.07 15.42
#